data_AF-J7RPG5-F1
#
_entry.id   AF-J7RPG5-F1
#
_cell.length_a   1.000
_cell.length_b   1.000
_cell.length_c   1.000
_cell.angle_alpha   90.00
_cell.angle_beta   90.00
_cell.angle_gamma   90.00
#
_symmetry.space_group_name_H-M   'P 1'
#
loop_
_entity.id
_entity.type
_entity.pdbx_description
1 polymer ?
#
loop_
_entity_poly.entity_id
_entity_poly.type
_entity_poly.pdbx_seq_one_letter_code
_entity_poly.pdbx_strand_id
1 'polypeptide(L)'
;MLSSCASFVGKHKGVLITQVRFATKRAAGSRTSMKDSAGRRLGPKKYEGQQVNAGEILMRQRGTKFYPGEHVGIGKDHTIFALEPGFVRYYLNPFHPQKKFIGIALGKEAKLPTPHFDPLPRRFGHTLLDNRRAAEKEEQSLPRKTFLSKDSILAAQQQRELKRKELKEDYKKLVQEKMDLPAHQEEIASSYLVRLKRCIRNGFAIKDAQFYARHCLDINAQLQEPNSKVPEGKLNDIKEVCENVDKTFSFTNKNKLCGFISEERRAELRSQLLQKLKEKSKTLLDEKDCKELFKLFENADQYLTLAEEVRFRRMFLKPIFPETPDSVIEQKGKKTVAIKRFNYSTQKIDIIHRTPKAFLSRL
;
A
#
# COMPACT_ATOMS: atom_id res chain seq x y z
N MET A 1 65.28 115.20 18.17
CA MET A 1 65.20 116.17 19.29
C MET A 1 64.32 115.56 20.36
N LEU A 2 64.92 115.29 21.53
CA LEU A 2 64.41 115.24 22.93
C LEU A 2 62.93 114.84 23.16
N SER A 3 62.51 113.95 24.07
CA SER A 3 63.08 113.60 25.38
C SER A 3 62.40 112.34 25.96
N SER A 4 63.19 111.60 26.76
CA SER A 4 62.88 110.78 27.97
C SER A 4 61.42 110.57 28.41
N CYS A 5 61.02 109.39 28.88
CA CYS A 5 61.39 108.89 30.21
C CYS A 5 61.17 107.38 30.36
N ALA A 6 62.17 106.71 30.94
CA ALA A 6 62.04 105.39 31.53
C ALA A 6 61.55 105.51 32.97
N SER A 7 60.68 104.62 33.41
CA SER A 7 60.43 104.35 34.82
C SER A 7 60.29 102.84 35.06
N PHE A 8 60.95 102.43 36.13
CA PHE A 8 61.37 101.09 36.49
C PHE A 8 60.40 100.56 37.54
N VAL A 9 59.71 99.42 37.33
CA VAL A 9 58.99 98.73 38.43
C VAL A 9 59.02 97.20 38.27
N GLY A 10 59.72 96.55 39.20
CA GLY A 10 59.24 95.41 39.98
C GLY A 10 59.00 94.06 39.31
N LYS A 11 60.02 93.19 39.30
CA LYS A 11 59.83 91.73 39.15
C LYS A 11 59.31 91.13 40.47
N HIS A 12 58.00 90.97 40.60
CA HIS A 12 57.44 90.09 41.63
C HIS A 12 57.29 88.66 41.11
N LYS A 13 58.00 87.72 41.77
CA LYS A 13 57.86 86.28 41.60
C LYS A 13 56.50 85.83 42.14
N GLY A 14 55.52 85.66 41.26
CA GLY A 14 54.24 85.02 41.58
C GLY A 14 54.31 83.52 41.30
N VAL A 15 53.95 82.73 42.30
CA VAL A 15 53.82 81.26 42.22
C VAL A 15 52.87 80.88 41.08
N LEU A 16 53.37 80.14 40.10
CA LEU A 16 52.55 79.50 39.06
C LEU A 16 51.72 78.38 39.70
N ILE A 17 50.54 78.72 40.21
CA ILE A 17 49.51 77.75 40.57
C ILE A 17 48.97 77.20 39.24
N THR A 18 49.50 76.07 38.78
CA THR A 18 48.89 75.30 37.70
C THR A 18 47.50 74.86 38.13
N GLN A 19 46.48 75.58 37.68
CA GLN A 19 45.09 75.16 37.81
C GLN A 19 44.92 73.85 37.04
N VAL A 20 44.84 72.72 37.75
CA VAL A 20 44.34 71.47 37.18
C VAL A 20 42.85 71.67 36.91
N ARG A 21 42.50 72.04 35.68
CA ARG A 21 41.10 72.03 35.25
C ARG A 21 40.71 70.57 35.04
N PHE A 22 39.95 70.01 35.99
CA PHE A 22 39.17 68.83 35.70
C PHE A 22 38.15 69.22 34.62
N ALA A 23 38.37 68.77 33.39
CA ALA A 23 37.35 68.87 32.35
C ALA A 23 36.13 68.08 32.83
N THR A 24 35.11 68.78 33.32
CA THR A 24 33.80 68.22 33.62
C THR A 24 33.10 67.96 32.29
N LYS A 25 33.51 66.89 31.59
CA LYS A 25 32.75 65.98 30.72
C LYS A 25 33.76 65.10 29.96
N ARG A 26 34.07 63.92 30.51
CA ARG A 26 34.88 62.88 29.83
C ARG A 26 34.05 61.94 28.93
N ALA A 27 32.80 62.29 28.68
CA ALA A 27 31.93 61.60 27.75
C ALA A 27 30.98 62.63 27.11
N ALA A 28 31.36 63.15 25.94
CA ALA A 28 30.35 63.55 24.98
C ALA A 28 29.68 62.25 24.53
N GLY A 29 28.62 61.85 25.24
CA GLY A 29 27.79 60.72 24.84
C GLY A 29 27.44 60.86 23.36
N SER A 30 27.36 59.74 22.65
CA SER A 30 27.05 59.73 21.21
C SER A 30 25.99 60.77 20.89
N ARG A 31 26.36 61.80 20.12
CA ARG A 31 25.46 62.84 19.60
C ARG A 31 24.21 62.14 19.07
N THR A 32 23.06 62.40 19.70
CA THR A 32 21.69 62.09 19.23
C THR A 32 21.57 60.91 18.27
N SER A 33 21.13 59.74 18.76
CA SER A 33 20.85 58.58 17.89
C SER A 33 19.62 58.84 17.00
N MET A 34 19.84 59.51 15.88
CA MET A 34 18.86 59.72 14.81
C MET A 34 18.80 58.48 13.90
N LYS A 35 18.57 57.30 14.49
CA LYS A 35 18.50 56.01 13.79
C LYS A 35 17.05 55.56 13.73
N ASP A 36 16.42 55.70 12.57
CA ASP A 36 15.13 55.08 12.27
C ASP A 36 15.25 54.22 11.01
N SER A 37 14.41 53.17 10.93
CA SER A 37 14.37 52.28 9.79
C SER A 37 13.30 52.73 8.80
N ALA A 38 13.57 52.59 7.50
CA ALA A 38 12.56 52.88 6.48
C ALA A 38 11.30 52.02 6.64
N GLY A 39 10.12 52.63 6.44
CA GLY A 39 8.83 51.94 6.50
C GLY A 39 8.77 50.73 5.56
N ARG A 40 8.25 49.60 6.06
CA ARG A 40 8.28 48.30 5.35
C ARG A 40 7.15 48.09 4.34
N ARG A 41 6.35 49.13 4.05
CA ARG A 41 5.22 49.12 3.10
C ARG A 41 4.24 47.95 3.32
N LEU A 42 4.01 47.59 4.58
CA LEU A 42 3.02 46.57 5.00
C LEU A 42 1.59 47.07 4.75
N GLY A 43 0.62 46.18 4.82
CA GLY A 43 -0.80 46.48 4.61
C GLY A 43 -1.42 45.73 3.44
N PRO A 44 -2.73 45.94 3.20
CA PRO A 44 -3.46 45.32 2.10
C PRO A 44 -2.93 45.83 0.77
N LYS A 45 -2.91 44.92 -0.20
CA LYS A 45 -2.50 45.16 -1.59
C LYS A 45 -3.65 44.96 -2.56
N LYS A 46 -4.62 44.14 -2.17
CA LYS A 46 -5.92 44.00 -2.82
C LYS A 46 -7.02 44.21 -1.79
N TYR A 47 -8.11 44.80 -2.24
CA TYR A 47 -9.24 45.17 -1.40
C TYR A 47 -10.46 44.29 -1.68
N GLU A 48 -11.47 44.39 -0.81
CA GLU A 48 -12.75 43.67 -0.93
C GLU A 48 -13.35 43.81 -2.34
N GLY A 49 -13.78 42.69 -2.92
CA GLY A 49 -14.41 42.62 -4.24
C GLY A 49 -13.49 42.81 -5.44
N GLN A 50 -12.18 43.02 -5.24
CA GLN A 50 -11.24 43.17 -6.36
C GLN A 50 -10.94 41.83 -7.04
N GLN A 51 -10.85 41.86 -8.37
CA GLN A 51 -10.42 40.71 -9.15
C GLN A 51 -8.91 40.48 -8.99
N VAL A 52 -8.54 39.22 -8.84
CA VAL A 52 -7.15 38.78 -8.68
C VAL A 52 -6.86 37.56 -9.55
N ASN A 53 -5.62 37.44 -10.00
CA ASN A 53 -5.08 36.25 -10.64
C ASN A 53 -4.29 35.39 -9.65
N ALA A 54 -4.05 34.13 -10.00
CA ALA A 54 -3.21 33.24 -9.19
C ALA A 54 -1.80 33.83 -9.02
N GLY A 55 -1.29 33.80 -7.78
CA GLY A 55 0.00 34.34 -7.38
C GLY A 55 0.00 35.82 -6.95
N GLU A 56 -1.09 36.57 -7.15
CA GLU A 56 -1.14 37.97 -6.73
C GLU A 56 -1.14 38.12 -5.20
N ILE A 57 -0.38 39.10 -4.70
CA ILE A 57 -0.30 39.40 -3.27
C ILE A 57 -1.55 40.17 -2.82
N LEU A 58 -2.22 39.67 -1.79
CA LEU A 58 -3.41 40.28 -1.18
C LEU A 58 -3.05 41.15 0.02
N MET A 59 -2.14 40.69 0.88
CA MET A 59 -1.78 41.37 2.13
C MET A 59 -0.32 41.13 2.49
N ARG A 60 0.43 42.20 2.82
CA ARG A 60 1.77 42.09 3.42
C ARG A 60 1.70 42.43 4.90
N GLN A 61 2.19 41.55 5.76
CA GLN A 61 2.03 41.71 7.21
C GLN A 61 3.26 41.20 7.98
N ARG A 62 3.27 41.46 9.29
CA ARG A 62 4.19 40.87 10.26
C ARG A 62 3.32 40.14 11.28
N GLY A 63 3.47 38.81 11.33
CA GLY A 63 2.49 37.93 11.95
C GLY A 63 1.17 37.88 11.18
N THR A 64 0.27 37.00 11.59
CA THR A 64 -1.03 36.76 10.96
C THR A 64 -2.10 37.67 11.57
N LYS A 65 -2.15 38.94 11.13
CA LYS A 65 -3.27 39.84 11.44
C LYS A 65 -4.53 39.41 10.70
N PHE A 66 -4.35 39.03 9.45
CA PHE A 66 -5.30 38.24 8.68
C PHE A 66 -4.75 36.83 8.49
N TYR A 67 -5.64 35.86 8.48
CA TYR A 67 -5.38 34.45 8.22
C TYR A 67 -5.78 34.10 6.78
N PRO A 68 -5.10 33.13 6.16
CA PRO A 68 -5.50 32.62 4.85
C PRO A 68 -6.86 31.92 4.96
N GLY A 69 -7.83 32.37 4.17
CA GLY A 69 -9.14 31.77 4.01
C GLY A 69 -9.20 30.86 2.78
N GLU A 70 -10.37 30.77 2.16
CA GLU A 70 -10.61 29.92 0.99
C GLU A 70 -9.79 30.38 -0.24
N HIS A 71 -9.22 29.43 -0.99
CA HIS A 71 -8.43 29.64 -2.22
C HIS A 71 -7.23 30.59 -2.09
N VAL A 72 -6.65 30.68 -0.88
CA VAL A 72 -5.59 31.61 -0.53
C VAL A 72 -4.44 30.91 0.19
N GLY A 73 -3.21 31.29 -0.14
CA GLY A 73 -1.98 30.78 0.46
C GLY A 73 -1.32 31.81 1.39
N ILE A 74 -0.40 31.32 2.23
CA ILE A 74 0.44 32.15 3.11
C ILE A 74 1.92 31.88 2.86
N GLY A 75 2.70 32.94 2.63
CA GLY A 75 4.14 32.87 2.42
C GLY A 75 4.94 32.87 3.73
N LYS A 76 6.26 32.71 3.62
CA LYS A 76 7.19 32.69 4.76
C LYS A 76 7.10 33.93 5.65
N ASP A 77 6.89 35.10 5.06
CA ASP A 77 6.76 36.36 5.80
C ASP A 77 5.32 36.67 6.21
N HIS A 78 4.44 35.67 6.21
CA HIS A 78 3.00 35.77 6.43
C HIS A 78 2.25 36.61 5.38
N THR A 79 2.87 36.86 4.22
CA THR A 79 2.20 37.47 3.08
C THR A 79 1.10 36.55 2.57
N ILE A 80 -0.10 37.09 2.39
CA ILE A 80 -1.25 36.36 1.87
C ILE A 80 -1.30 36.55 0.36
N PHE A 81 -1.46 35.47 -0.40
CA PHE A 81 -1.49 35.49 -1.87
C PHE A 81 -2.58 34.57 -2.44
N ALA A 82 -3.04 34.89 -3.64
CA ALA A 82 -4.07 34.14 -4.36
C ALA A 82 -3.55 32.78 -4.85
N LEU A 83 -4.27 31.69 -4.59
CA LEU A 83 -3.98 30.39 -5.24
C LEU A 83 -4.75 30.23 -6.55
N GLU A 84 -5.94 30.82 -6.62
CA GLU A 84 -6.83 30.75 -7.79
C GLU A 84 -7.27 32.15 -8.23
N PRO A 85 -7.64 32.32 -9.51
CA PRO A 85 -8.25 33.56 -9.97
C PRO A 85 -9.69 33.70 -9.45
N GLY A 86 -10.06 34.90 -9.02
CA GLY A 86 -11.39 35.19 -8.47
C GLY A 86 -11.47 36.58 -7.86
N PHE A 87 -12.33 36.74 -6.84
CA PHE A 87 -12.61 38.01 -6.18
C PHE A 87 -12.26 37.96 -4.70
N VAL A 88 -11.50 38.95 -4.22
CA VAL A 88 -11.04 39.00 -2.82
C VAL A 88 -12.20 39.25 -1.88
N ARG A 89 -12.29 38.46 -0.81
CA ARG A 89 -13.28 38.58 0.27
C ARG A 89 -12.61 38.57 1.63
N TYR A 90 -12.93 39.56 2.45
CA TYR A 90 -12.57 39.67 3.85
C TYR A 90 -13.76 39.23 4.70
N TYR A 91 -13.55 38.26 5.58
CA TYR A 91 -14.66 37.69 6.35
C TYR A 91 -14.21 37.18 7.73
N LEU A 92 -15.21 36.92 8.58
CA LEU A 92 -15.05 36.21 9.84
C LEU A 92 -15.62 34.81 9.66
N ASN A 93 -14.91 33.81 10.15
CA ASN A 93 -15.38 32.43 10.08
C ASN A 93 -15.92 32.02 11.48
N PRO A 94 -17.18 31.56 11.59
CA PRO A 94 -17.75 31.08 12.87
C PRO A 94 -16.90 30.01 13.56
N PHE A 95 -16.19 29.15 12.81
CA PHE A 95 -15.28 28.16 13.37
C PHE A 95 -14.06 28.77 14.09
N HIS A 96 -13.74 30.03 13.79
CA HIS A 96 -12.57 30.74 14.30
C HIS A 96 -12.94 32.18 14.73
N PRO A 97 -13.62 32.34 15.87
CA PRO A 97 -14.35 33.56 16.22
C PRO A 97 -13.47 34.81 16.41
N GLN A 98 -12.19 34.64 16.78
CA GLN A 98 -11.25 35.75 17.01
C GLN A 98 -10.31 36.02 15.83
N LYS A 99 -10.48 35.32 14.71
CA LYS A 99 -9.58 35.41 13.55
C LYS A 99 -10.27 36.06 12.36
N LYS A 100 -9.55 36.95 11.69
CA LYS A 100 -9.98 37.62 10.46
C LYS A 100 -9.38 36.89 9.27
N PHE A 101 -10.17 36.64 8.23
CA PHE A 101 -9.74 35.87 7.06
C PHE A 101 -9.74 36.73 5.80
N ILE A 102 -8.86 36.36 4.88
CA ILE A 102 -8.88 36.81 3.49
C ILE A 102 -8.99 35.56 2.64
N GLY A 103 -10.04 35.46 1.85
CA GLY A 103 -10.24 34.40 0.87
C GLY A 103 -10.49 34.97 -0.52
N ILE A 104 -10.61 34.08 -1.49
CA ILE A 104 -10.98 34.40 -2.87
C ILE A 104 -12.25 33.63 -3.20
N ALA A 105 -13.30 34.35 -3.55
CA ALA A 105 -14.52 33.77 -4.09
C ALA A 105 -14.34 33.53 -5.60
N LEU A 106 -14.71 32.33 -6.08
CA LEU A 106 -14.57 31.98 -7.49
C LEU A 106 -15.53 32.75 -8.40
N GLY A 107 -16.72 33.08 -7.89
CA GLY A 107 -17.71 33.93 -8.54
C GLY A 107 -17.75 35.31 -7.89
N LYS A 108 -18.13 36.34 -8.66
CA LYS A 108 -18.26 37.71 -8.14
C LYS A 108 -19.32 37.82 -7.05
N GLU A 109 -20.42 37.10 -7.19
CA GLU A 109 -21.56 37.12 -6.26
C GLU A 109 -21.40 36.15 -5.09
N ALA A 110 -20.46 35.22 -5.20
CA ALA A 110 -20.21 34.25 -4.14
C ALA A 110 -19.69 34.96 -2.87
N LYS A 111 -20.27 34.58 -1.74
CA LYS A 111 -19.96 35.12 -0.41
C LYS A 111 -19.05 34.14 0.32
N LEU A 112 -18.08 34.69 1.05
CA LEU A 112 -17.29 33.95 2.03
C LEU A 112 -17.68 34.40 3.44
N PRO A 113 -17.72 33.51 4.45
CA PRO A 113 -17.38 32.08 4.38
C PRO A 113 -18.43 31.27 3.59
N THR A 114 -17.99 30.23 2.89
CA THR A 114 -18.95 29.30 2.28
C THR A 114 -19.72 28.51 3.34
N PRO A 115 -20.99 28.16 3.08
CA PRO A 115 -21.76 27.29 3.97
C PRO A 115 -21.06 25.93 4.16
N HIS A 116 -20.96 25.48 5.41
CA HIS A 116 -20.09 24.36 5.79
C HIS A 116 -20.46 23.01 5.15
N PHE A 117 -21.76 22.76 4.97
CA PHE A 117 -22.28 21.48 4.46
C PHE A 117 -22.48 21.48 2.94
N ASP A 118 -22.38 22.63 2.29
CA ASP A 118 -22.55 22.73 0.86
C ASP A 118 -21.29 22.21 0.15
N PRO A 119 -21.42 21.69 -1.08
CA PRO A 119 -20.26 21.25 -1.84
C PRO A 119 -19.32 22.43 -2.09
N LEU A 120 -18.03 22.21 -1.82
CA LEU A 120 -16.99 23.22 -2.04
C LEU A 120 -16.93 23.59 -3.54
N PRO A 121 -17.05 24.87 -3.90
CA PRO A 121 -16.87 25.31 -5.27
C PRO A 121 -15.39 25.12 -5.65
N ARG A 122 -15.13 24.45 -6.77
CA ARG A 122 -13.77 24.16 -7.25
C ARG A 122 -13.62 24.59 -8.70
N ARG A 123 -12.44 25.11 -9.06
CA ARG A 123 -12.07 25.41 -10.44
C ARG A 123 -11.31 24.24 -11.05
N PHE A 124 -11.77 23.70 -12.17
CA PHE A 124 -11.04 22.66 -12.91
C PHE A 124 -9.74 23.21 -13.53
N GLY A 125 -9.79 24.41 -14.13
CA GLY A 125 -8.60 25.16 -14.54
C GLY A 125 -7.88 24.62 -15.78
N HIS A 126 -8.43 23.61 -16.46
CA HIS A 126 -7.87 23.03 -17.67
C HIS A 126 -8.89 23.06 -18.83
N THR A 127 -8.39 23.00 -20.06
CA THR A 127 -9.17 22.94 -21.29
C THR A 127 -8.81 21.69 -22.08
N LEU A 128 -9.76 21.18 -22.85
CA LEU A 128 -9.48 20.09 -23.78
C LEU A 128 -8.57 20.59 -24.91
N LEU A 129 -7.68 19.72 -25.38
CA LEU A 129 -6.79 20.01 -26.51
C LEU A 129 -7.49 19.64 -27.82
N ASP A 130 -8.14 20.61 -28.46
CA ASP A 130 -8.82 20.39 -29.74
C ASP A 130 -7.84 20.04 -30.87
N ASN A 131 -6.60 20.55 -30.78
CA ASN A 131 -5.56 20.24 -31.74
C ASN A 131 -5.02 18.83 -31.52
N ARG A 132 -5.33 17.94 -32.46
CA ARG A 132 -4.88 16.55 -32.47
C ARG A 132 -3.38 16.38 -32.27
N ARG A 133 -2.53 17.20 -32.91
CA ARG A 133 -1.07 17.09 -32.76
C ARG A 133 -0.61 17.43 -31.35
N ALA A 134 -1.29 18.36 -30.68
CA ALA A 134 -1.00 18.70 -29.30
C ALA A 134 -1.47 17.58 -28.36
N ALA A 135 -2.66 17.02 -28.61
CA ALA A 135 -3.18 15.88 -27.87
C ALA A 135 -2.27 14.65 -27.97
N GLU A 136 -1.80 14.28 -29.17
CA GLU A 136 -0.88 13.16 -29.38
C GLU A 136 0.45 13.35 -28.63
N LYS A 137 0.98 14.58 -28.57
CA LYS A 137 2.19 14.89 -27.78
C LYS A 137 1.95 14.74 -26.28
N GLU A 138 0.80 15.18 -25.78
CA GLU A 138 0.43 15.06 -24.37
C GLU A 138 0.25 13.58 -23.99
N GLU A 139 -0.43 12.80 -24.82
CA GLU A 139 -0.63 11.35 -24.64
C GLU A 139 0.70 10.57 -24.61
N GLN A 140 1.67 10.97 -25.44
CA GLN A 140 3.00 10.36 -25.45
C GLN A 140 3.87 10.78 -24.26
N SER A 141 3.52 11.90 -23.61
CA SER A 141 4.28 12.39 -22.47
C SER A 141 4.08 11.46 -21.26
N LEU A 142 5.20 11.00 -20.69
CA LEU A 142 5.18 10.10 -19.55
C LEU A 142 6.09 10.64 -18.45
N PRO A 143 5.68 10.60 -17.16
CA PRO A 143 6.58 10.90 -16.06
C PRO A 143 7.84 10.03 -16.11
N ARG A 144 9.02 10.60 -15.83
CA ARG A 144 10.31 9.90 -15.89
C ARG A 144 10.30 8.52 -15.21
N LYS A 145 9.67 8.41 -14.04
CA LYS A 145 9.56 7.14 -13.30
C LYS A 145 8.79 6.08 -14.11
N THR A 146 7.67 6.46 -14.70
CA THR A 146 6.85 5.55 -15.52
C THR A 146 7.59 5.11 -16.77
N PHE A 147 8.26 6.05 -17.46
CA PHE A 147 9.09 5.75 -18.64
C PHE A 147 10.17 4.72 -18.33
N LEU A 148 10.96 4.93 -17.26
CA LEU A 148 12.02 3.99 -16.87
C LEU A 148 11.49 2.60 -16.46
N SER A 149 10.30 2.54 -15.87
CA SER A 149 9.68 1.26 -15.46
C SER A 149 8.94 0.54 -16.59
N LYS A 150 8.60 1.23 -17.68
CA LYS A 150 7.67 0.77 -18.71
C LYS A 150 8.07 -0.59 -19.28
N ASP A 151 9.30 -0.72 -19.74
CA ASP A 151 9.78 -1.93 -20.42
C ASP A 151 9.81 -3.13 -19.48
N SER A 152 10.18 -2.92 -18.21
CA SER A 152 10.16 -3.98 -17.20
C SER A 152 8.74 -4.47 -16.89
N ILE A 153 7.76 -3.56 -16.84
CA ILE A 153 6.35 -3.89 -16.60
C ILE A 153 5.77 -4.63 -17.81
N LEU A 154 6.11 -4.20 -19.03
CA LEU A 154 5.70 -4.86 -20.28
C LEU A 154 6.27 -6.28 -20.37
N ALA A 155 7.55 -6.47 -20.07
CA ALA A 155 8.16 -7.79 -20.04
C ALA A 155 7.48 -8.70 -19.00
N ALA A 156 7.21 -8.19 -17.79
CA ALA A 156 6.48 -8.93 -16.76
C ALA A 156 5.02 -9.21 -17.14
N GLN A 157 4.38 -8.35 -17.92
CA GLN A 157 3.05 -8.59 -18.48
C GLN A 157 3.10 -9.72 -19.52
N GLN A 158 4.03 -9.67 -20.47
CA GLN A 158 4.20 -10.69 -21.51
C GLN A 158 4.47 -12.07 -20.88
N GLN A 159 5.34 -12.15 -19.87
CA GLN A 159 5.58 -13.40 -19.14
C GLN A 159 4.31 -13.94 -18.45
N ARG A 160 3.45 -13.07 -17.93
CA ARG A 160 2.15 -13.46 -17.34
C ARG A 160 1.14 -13.90 -18.40
N GLU A 161 1.22 -13.37 -19.61
CA GLU A 161 0.37 -13.78 -20.74
C GLU A 161 0.79 -15.14 -21.28
N LEU A 162 2.09 -15.38 -21.45
CA LEU A 162 2.64 -16.68 -21.84
C LEU A 162 2.22 -17.78 -20.86
N LYS A 163 2.43 -17.58 -19.55
CA LYS A 163 1.99 -18.54 -18.52
C LYS A 163 0.48 -18.80 -18.52
N ARG A 164 -0.33 -17.77 -18.83
CA ARG A 164 -1.78 -17.92 -18.95
C ARG A 164 -2.16 -18.72 -20.19
N LYS A 165 -1.45 -18.50 -21.31
CA LYS A 165 -1.64 -19.24 -22.55
C LYS A 165 -1.29 -20.72 -22.37
N GLU A 166 -0.11 -21.01 -21.79
CA GLU A 166 0.30 -22.38 -21.44
C GLU A 166 -0.74 -23.08 -20.58
N LEU A 167 -1.19 -22.44 -19.49
CA LEU A 167 -2.24 -22.98 -18.60
C LEU A 167 -3.56 -23.24 -19.35
N LYS A 168 -3.92 -22.36 -20.28
CA LYS A 168 -5.15 -22.47 -21.05
C LYS A 168 -5.08 -23.66 -22.02
N GLU A 169 -3.95 -23.85 -22.70
CA GLU A 169 -3.72 -25.01 -23.56
C GLU A 169 -3.74 -26.32 -22.76
N ASP A 170 -3.15 -26.35 -21.56
CA ASP A 170 -3.20 -27.51 -20.68
C ASP A 170 -4.64 -27.87 -20.29
N TYR A 171 -5.47 -26.87 -19.97
CA TYR A 171 -6.88 -27.10 -19.67
C TYR A 171 -7.69 -27.48 -20.90
N LYS A 172 -7.38 -26.94 -22.06
CA LYS A 172 -8.03 -27.32 -23.31
C LYS A 172 -7.83 -28.81 -23.60
N LYS A 173 -6.60 -29.32 -23.46
CA LYS A 173 -6.30 -30.76 -23.59
C LYS A 173 -7.10 -31.60 -22.60
N LEU A 174 -7.14 -31.21 -21.32
CA LEU A 174 -7.87 -31.94 -20.28
C LEU A 174 -9.40 -31.90 -20.49
N VAL A 175 -9.93 -30.80 -21.01
CA VAL A 175 -11.35 -30.69 -21.37
C VAL A 175 -11.65 -31.63 -22.53
N GLN A 176 -10.84 -31.61 -23.59
CA GLN A 176 -11.00 -32.48 -24.77
C GLN A 176 -10.92 -33.98 -24.41
N GLU A 177 -10.07 -34.36 -23.43
CA GLU A 177 -9.96 -35.74 -22.96
C GLU A 177 -11.21 -36.25 -22.21
N LYS A 178 -11.92 -35.38 -21.49
CA LYS A 178 -13.04 -35.77 -20.62
C LYS A 178 -14.42 -35.35 -21.11
N MET A 179 -14.47 -34.37 -22.00
CA MET A 179 -15.69 -33.81 -22.56
C MET A 179 -15.50 -33.69 -24.07
N ASP A 180 -16.45 -34.22 -24.83
CA ASP A 180 -16.49 -34.05 -26.29
C ASP A 180 -17.30 -32.78 -26.60
N LEU A 181 -16.61 -31.64 -26.66
CA LEU A 181 -17.20 -30.32 -26.92
C LEU A 181 -16.69 -29.75 -28.26
N PRO A 182 -17.49 -28.95 -28.98
CA PRO A 182 -17.02 -28.23 -30.16
C PRO A 182 -15.95 -27.20 -29.78
N ALA A 183 -15.03 -26.91 -30.72
CA ALA A 183 -13.85 -26.05 -30.49
C ALA A 183 -14.16 -24.66 -29.90
N HIS A 184 -15.33 -24.07 -30.23
CA HIS A 184 -15.77 -22.80 -29.65
C HIS A 184 -16.07 -22.92 -28.14
N GLN A 185 -16.72 -24.01 -27.71
CA GLN A 185 -17.07 -24.25 -26.32
C GLN A 185 -15.85 -24.68 -25.49
N GLU A 186 -14.87 -25.37 -26.09
CA GLU A 186 -13.58 -25.66 -25.44
C GLU A 186 -12.82 -24.38 -25.05
N GLU A 187 -12.86 -23.37 -25.92
CA GLU A 187 -12.20 -22.09 -25.68
C GLU A 187 -12.87 -21.32 -24.52
N ILE A 188 -14.19 -21.37 -24.45
CA ILE A 188 -14.99 -20.83 -23.34
C ILE A 188 -14.63 -21.58 -22.05
N ALA A 189 -14.67 -22.91 -22.06
CA ALA A 189 -14.37 -23.76 -20.90
C ALA A 189 -12.95 -23.55 -20.36
N SER A 190 -11.94 -23.53 -21.22
CA SER A 190 -10.55 -23.30 -20.82
C SER A 190 -10.35 -21.90 -20.23
N SER A 191 -10.99 -20.87 -20.81
CA SER A 191 -10.94 -19.50 -20.28
C SER A 191 -11.64 -19.37 -18.92
N TYR A 192 -12.79 -20.05 -18.76
CA TYR A 192 -13.53 -20.16 -17.50
C TYR A 192 -12.66 -20.80 -16.41
N LEU A 193 -12.03 -21.95 -16.70
CA LEU A 193 -11.17 -22.67 -15.76
C LEU A 193 -9.95 -21.86 -15.32
N VAL A 194 -9.30 -21.12 -16.24
CA VAL A 194 -8.21 -20.18 -15.90
C VAL A 194 -8.70 -19.14 -14.90
N ARG A 195 -9.90 -18.59 -15.12
CA ARG A 195 -10.49 -17.57 -14.25
C ARG A 195 -10.90 -18.15 -12.89
N LEU A 196 -11.57 -19.30 -12.88
CA LEU A 196 -11.99 -20.01 -11.68
C LEU A 196 -10.80 -20.34 -10.78
N LYS A 197 -9.71 -20.89 -11.34
CA LYS A 197 -8.46 -21.11 -10.60
C LYS A 197 -7.92 -19.84 -9.95
N ARG A 198 -7.96 -18.71 -10.66
CA ARG A 198 -7.49 -17.43 -10.12
C ARG A 198 -8.35 -16.98 -8.93
N CYS A 199 -9.66 -17.15 -8.99
CA CYS A 199 -10.57 -16.83 -7.89
C CYS A 199 -10.30 -17.71 -6.67
N ILE A 200 -10.18 -19.03 -6.86
CA ILE A 200 -9.86 -19.96 -5.76
C ILE A 200 -8.52 -19.60 -5.12
N ARG A 201 -7.49 -19.32 -5.93
CA ARG A 201 -6.18 -18.89 -5.42
C ARG A 201 -6.25 -17.58 -4.62
N ASN A 202 -7.19 -16.70 -4.95
CA ASN A 202 -7.40 -15.42 -4.27
C ASN A 202 -8.26 -15.54 -2.99
N GLY A 203 -8.76 -16.74 -2.66
CA GLY A 203 -9.51 -16.99 -1.42
C GLY A 203 -11.03 -16.86 -1.55
N PHE A 204 -11.58 -16.88 -2.76
CA PHE A 204 -13.04 -16.93 -2.94
C PHE A 204 -13.58 -18.32 -2.57
N ALA A 205 -14.80 -18.37 -2.02
CA ALA A 205 -15.54 -19.62 -1.89
C ALA A 205 -15.83 -20.22 -3.28
N ILE A 206 -15.95 -21.54 -3.39
CA ILE A 206 -16.04 -22.22 -4.69
C ILE A 206 -17.25 -21.71 -5.49
N LYS A 207 -18.43 -21.61 -4.87
CA LYS A 207 -19.66 -21.13 -5.52
C LYS A 207 -19.52 -19.69 -6.01
N ASP A 208 -18.95 -18.81 -5.19
CA ASP A 208 -18.72 -17.40 -5.56
C ASP A 208 -17.68 -17.29 -6.69
N ALA A 209 -16.64 -18.13 -6.64
CA ALA A 209 -15.60 -18.19 -7.66
C ALA A 209 -16.16 -18.63 -9.02
N GLN A 210 -17.07 -19.63 -9.03
CA GLN A 210 -17.80 -20.10 -10.22
C GLN A 210 -18.69 -19.00 -10.78
N PHE A 211 -19.52 -18.40 -9.93
CA PHE A 211 -20.39 -17.29 -10.32
C PHE A 211 -19.59 -16.14 -10.94
N TYR A 212 -18.51 -15.71 -10.28
CA TYR A 212 -17.70 -14.59 -10.75
C TYR A 212 -16.94 -14.92 -12.04
N ALA A 213 -16.45 -16.16 -12.18
CA ALA A 213 -15.78 -16.60 -13.40
C ALA A 213 -16.73 -16.61 -14.60
N ARG A 214 -17.96 -17.12 -14.43
CA ARG A 214 -19.02 -17.09 -15.44
C ARG A 214 -19.41 -15.65 -15.79
N HIS A 215 -19.70 -14.84 -14.78
CA HIS A 215 -20.11 -13.45 -14.96
C HIS A 215 -19.07 -12.59 -15.70
N CYS A 216 -17.77 -12.89 -15.54
CA CYS A 216 -16.72 -12.24 -16.32
C CYS A 216 -16.84 -12.56 -17.82
N LEU A 217 -17.23 -13.78 -18.19
CA LEU A 217 -17.45 -14.15 -19.59
C LEU A 217 -18.70 -13.47 -20.14
N ASP A 218 -19.77 -13.41 -19.35
CA ASP A 218 -21.01 -12.70 -19.71
C ASP A 218 -20.73 -11.22 -20.00
N ILE A 219 -20.00 -10.53 -19.11
CA ILE A 219 -19.60 -9.13 -19.33
C ILE A 219 -18.73 -9.00 -20.58
N ASN A 220 -17.76 -9.90 -20.78
CA ASN A 220 -16.89 -9.83 -21.97
C ASN A 220 -17.71 -9.98 -23.26
N ALA A 221 -18.71 -10.87 -23.28
CA ALA A 221 -19.62 -11.01 -24.41
C ALA A 221 -20.47 -9.73 -24.62
N GLN A 222 -20.95 -9.10 -23.55
CA GLN A 222 -21.66 -7.82 -23.62
C GLN A 222 -20.78 -6.67 -24.15
N LEU A 223 -19.51 -6.61 -23.71
CA LEU A 223 -18.57 -5.58 -24.16
C LEU A 223 -18.16 -5.74 -25.63
N GLN A 224 -18.25 -6.94 -26.19
CA GLN A 224 -18.02 -7.16 -27.63
C GLN A 224 -19.14 -6.58 -28.50
N GLU A 225 -20.34 -6.41 -27.94
CA GLU A 225 -21.53 -5.91 -28.62
C GLU A 225 -22.10 -4.69 -27.86
N PRO A 226 -21.38 -3.56 -27.76
CA PRO A 226 -21.74 -2.47 -26.85
C PRO A 226 -23.02 -1.71 -27.25
N ASN A 227 -23.36 -1.71 -28.54
CA ASN A 227 -24.50 -0.99 -29.09
C ASN A 227 -25.72 -1.89 -29.35
N SER A 228 -25.59 -3.21 -29.17
CA SER A 228 -26.63 -4.20 -29.45
C SER A 228 -26.85 -5.11 -28.25
N LYS A 229 -28.08 -5.57 -28.04
CA LYS A 229 -28.34 -6.58 -27.01
C LYS A 229 -27.70 -7.90 -27.46
N VAL A 230 -26.82 -8.46 -26.63
CA VAL A 230 -26.22 -9.78 -26.89
C VAL A 230 -27.34 -10.80 -27.13
N PRO A 231 -27.25 -11.63 -28.19
CA PRO A 231 -28.20 -12.72 -28.42
C PRO A 231 -28.31 -13.62 -27.18
N GLU A 232 -29.54 -13.87 -26.73
CA GLU A 232 -29.80 -14.68 -25.53
C GLU A 232 -29.25 -16.10 -25.67
N GLY A 233 -29.17 -16.63 -26.90
CA GLY A 233 -28.51 -17.90 -27.21
C GLY A 233 -27.05 -17.95 -26.77
N LYS A 234 -26.23 -16.94 -27.08
CA LYS A 234 -24.80 -16.92 -26.70
C LYS A 234 -24.60 -16.93 -25.18
N LEU A 235 -25.45 -16.21 -24.44
CA LEU A 235 -25.40 -16.18 -22.98
C LEU A 235 -25.84 -17.51 -22.37
N ASN A 236 -26.82 -18.17 -22.97
CA ASN A 236 -27.25 -19.50 -22.54
C ASN A 236 -26.17 -20.55 -22.85
N ASP A 237 -25.53 -20.50 -24.01
CA ASP A 237 -24.41 -21.37 -24.37
C ASP A 237 -23.27 -21.27 -23.33
N ILE A 238 -22.91 -20.06 -22.91
CA ILE A 238 -21.88 -19.85 -21.87
C ILE A 238 -22.31 -20.48 -20.55
N LYS A 239 -23.57 -20.28 -20.14
CA LYS A 239 -24.09 -20.86 -18.89
C LYS A 239 -24.06 -22.39 -18.93
N GLU A 240 -24.55 -22.99 -20.00
CA GLU A 240 -24.59 -24.44 -20.18
C GLU A 240 -23.20 -25.05 -20.15
N VAL A 241 -22.24 -24.45 -20.87
CA VAL A 241 -20.83 -24.89 -20.83
C VAL A 241 -20.26 -24.79 -19.43
N CYS A 242 -20.46 -23.67 -18.72
CA CYS A 242 -19.94 -23.50 -17.36
C CYS A 242 -20.54 -24.51 -16.38
N GLU A 243 -21.85 -24.75 -16.44
CA GLU A 243 -22.53 -25.72 -15.59
C GLU A 243 -22.07 -27.16 -15.86
N ASN A 244 -21.81 -27.49 -17.12
CA ASN A 244 -21.25 -28.80 -17.49
C ASN A 244 -19.80 -28.95 -17.01
N VAL A 245 -18.99 -27.89 -17.09
CA VAL A 245 -17.63 -27.86 -16.55
C VAL A 245 -17.64 -28.00 -15.02
N ASP A 246 -18.55 -27.35 -14.33
CA ASP A 246 -18.66 -27.42 -12.86
C ASP A 246 -19.08 -28.81 -12.36
N LYS A 247 -19.88 -29.53 -13.14
CA LYS A 247 -20.28 -30.93 -12.85
C LYS A 247 -19.17 -31.94 -13.12
N THR A 248 -18.23 -31.63 -14.00
CA THR A 248 -17.21 -32.58 -14.48
C THR A 248 -15.86 -32.36 -13.82
N PHE A 249 -15.50 -31.10 -13.53
CA PHE A 249 -14.20 -30.71 -13.02
C PHE A 249 -14.27 -30.07 -11.63
N SER A 250 -13.17 -30.18 -10.90
CA SER A 250 -12.92 -29.41 -9.69
C SER A 250 -11.43 -29.08 -9.58
N PHE A 251 -11.07 -28.26 -8.60
CA PHE A 251 -9.68 -27.99 -8.28
C PHE A 251 -9.26 -28.70 -7.00
N THR A 252 -8.09 -29.33 -7.04
CA THR A 252 -7.45 -29.88 -5.83
C THR A 252 -6.97 -28.76 -4.92
N ASN A 253 -6.59 -29.10 -3.68
CA ASN A 253 -6.05 -28.13 -2.74
C ASN A 253 -4.74 -27.45 -3.21
N LYS A 254 -4.05 -28.03 -4.19
CA LYS A 254 -2.84 -27.51 -4.86
C LYS A 254 -3.17 -26.72 -6.13
N ASN A 255 -4.44 -26.43 -6.39
CA ASN A 255 -4.92 -25.72 -7.59
C ASN A 255 -4.58 -26.44 -8.91
N LYS A 256 -4.60 -27.77 -8.89
CA LYS A 256 -4.56 -28.61 -10.10
C LYS A 256 -5.97 -29.02 -10.47
N LEU A 257 -6.24 -29.19 -11.76
CA LEU A 257 -7.55 -29.62 -12.24
C LEU A 257 -7.72 -31.12 -11.96
N CYS A 258 -8.85 -31.51 -11.37
CA CYS A 258 -9.22 -32.90 -11.12
C CYS A 258 -10.67 -33.15 -11.55
N GLY A 259 -11.10 -34.41 -11.52
CA GLY A 259 -12.53 -34.73 -11.68
C GLY A 259 -13.35 -34.14 -10.53
N PHE A 260 -14.62 -33.83 -10.80
CA PHE A 260 -15.55 -33.37 -9.79
C PHE A 260 -15.81 -34.45 -8.73
N ILE A 261 -15.85 -34.03 -7.48
CA ILE A 261 -16.16 -34.88 -6.33
C ILE A 261 -17.15 -34.10 -5.47
N SER A 262 -18.33 -34.69 -5.24
CA SER A 262 -19.37 -34.10 -4.39
C SER A 262 -18.89 -33.93 -2.94
N GLU A 263 -19.49 -32.98 -2.22
CA GLU A 263 -19.10 -32.68 -0.83
C GLU A 263 -19.29 -33.90 0.10
N GLU A 264 -20.38 -34.66 -0.10
CA GLU A 264 -20.66 -35.91 0.61
C GLU A 264 -19.55 -36.94 0.36
N ARG A 265 -19.19 -37.15 -0.91
CA ARG A 265 -18.14 -38.09 -1.28
C ARG A 265 -16.76 -37.68 -0.74
N ARG A 266 -16.48 -36.38 -0.66
CA ARG A 266 -15.24 -35.87 -0.02
C ARG A 266 -15.23 -36.19 1.47
N ALA A 267 -16.36 -36.04 2.16
CA ALA A 267 -16.48 -36.37 3.59
C ALA A 267 -16.28 -37.87 3.84
N GLU A 268 -16.81 -38.74 2.99
CA GLU A 268 -16.59 -40.19 3.03
C GLU A 268 -15.11 -40.56 2.80
N LEU A 269 -14.49 -40.05 1.74
CA LEU A 269 -13.08 -40.34 1.44
C LEU A 269 -12.15 -39.84 2.56
N ARG A 270 -12.49 -38.69 3.14
CA ARG A 270 -11.81 -38.16 4.32
C ARG A 270 -11.93 -39.08 5.53
N SER A 271 -13.13 -39.61 5.83
CA SER A 271 -13.33 -40.48 6.98
C SER A 271 -12.63 -41.83 6.78
N GLN A 272 -12.69 -42.39 5.58
CA GLN A 272 -11.97 -43.60 5.19
C GLN A 272 -10.45 -43.43 5.29
N LEU A 273 -9.91 -42.30 4.82
CA LEU A 273 -8.50 -41.98 4.98
C LEU A 273 -8.12 -41.93 6.46
N LEU A 274 -8.91 -41.24 7.28
CA LEU A 274 -8.64 -41.11 8.72
C LEU A 274 -8.64 -42.49 9.42
N GLN A 275 -9.57 -43.38 9.06
CA GLN A 275 -9.61 -44.75 9.59
C GLN A 275 -8.34 -45.52 9.21
N LYS A 276 -7.99 -45.55 7.91
CA LYS A 276 -6.77 -46.20 7.40
C LYS A 276 -5.51 -45.66 8.06
N LEU A 277 -5.41 -44.34 8.23
CA LEU A 277 -4.27 -43.70 8.91
C LEU A 277 -4.19 -44.11 10.38
N LYS A 278 -5.32 -44.17 11.10
CA LYS A 278 -5.35 -44.63 12.50
C LYS A 278 -4.92 -46.09 12.63
N GLU A 279 -5.41 -46.97 11.77
CA GLU A 279 -5.05 -48.39 11.76
C GLU A 279 -3.56 -48.59 11.50
N LYS A 280 -3.04 -48.01 10.41
CA LYS A 280 -1.62 -48.12 10.03
C LYS A 280 -0.67 -47.43 11.01
N SER A 281 -1.10 -46.36 11.68
CA SER A 281 -0.27 -45.67 12.68
C SER A 281 0.07 -46.53 13.90
N LYS A 282 -0.73 -47.56 14.21
CA LYS A 282 -0.48 -48.47 15.33
C LYS A 282 0.60 -49.51 15.01
N THR A 283 0.73 -49.87 13.74
CA THR A 283 1.60 -50.97 13.28
C THR A 283 2.95 -50.47 12.76
N LEU A 284 3.25 -49.17 12.87
CA LEU A 284 4.37 -48.54 12.17
C LEU A 284 5.73 -48.95 12.78
N LEU A 285 6.33 -50.00 12.24
CA LEU A 285 7.58 -50.58 12.74
C LEU A 285 8.66 -50.67 11.66
N ASP A 286 8.27 -50.70 10.38
CA ASP A 286 9.15 -50.99 9.25
C ASP A 286 9.04 -49.95 8.10
N GLU A 287 10.08 -49.89 7.26
CA GLU A 287 10.19 -49.00 6.08
C GLU A 287 9.00 -49.17 5.11
N LYS A 288 8.50 -50.41 4.97
CA LYS A 288 7.38 -50.74 4.08
C LYS A 288 6.10 -50.04 4.51
N ASP A 289 5.79 -50.06 5.80
CA ASP A 289 4.61 -49.40 6.36
C ASP A 289 4.70 -47.88 6.19
N CYS A 290 5.90 -47.31 6.31
CA CYS A 290 6.13 -45.90 6.04
C CYS A 290 5.85 -45.55 4.58
N LYS A 291 6.35 -46.34 3.63
CA LYS A 291 6.05 -46.17 2.20
C LYS A 291 4.56 -46.29 1.91
N GLU A 292 3.86 -47.23 2.55
CA GLU A 292 2.40 -47.37 2.44
C GLU A 292 1.65 -46.15 2.99
N LEU A 293 2.09 -45.58 4.12
CA LEU A 293 1.53 -44.32 4.63
C LEU A 293 1.72 -43.16 3.65
N PHE A 294 2.90 -43.03 3.04
CA PHE A 294 3.12 -41.99 2.03
C PHE A 294 2.21 -42.17 0.82
N LYS A 295 2.02 -43.42 0.36
CA LYS A 295 1.08 -43.75 -0.72
C LYS A 295 -0.36 -43.33 -0.40
N LEU A 296 -0.81 -43.48 0.85
CA LEU A 296 -2.15 -43.03 1.26
C LEU A 296 -2.35 -41.51 1.08
N PHE A 297 -1.27 -40.72 1.13
CA PHE A 297 -1.32 -39.27 0.95
C PHE A 297 -1.14 -38.80 -0.50
N GLU A 298 -0.83 -39.69 -1.46
CA GLU A 298 -0.57 -39.30 -2.86
C GLU A 298 -1.79 -38.64 -3.52
N ASN A 299 -2.99 -39.21 -3.32
CA ASN A 299 -4.25 -38.72 -3.90
C ASN A 299 -5.10 -37.89 -2.94
N ALA A 300 -4.56 -37.56 -1.76
CA ALA A 300 -5.32 -36.88 -0.70
C ALA A 300 -5.64 -35.41 -1.03
N ASP A 301 -4.93 -34.81 -1.99
CA ASP A 301 -5.12 -33.43 -2.43
C ASP A 301 -6.47 -33.20 -3.15
N GLN A 302 -7.08 -34.26 -3.68
CA GLN A 302 -8.33 -34.20 -4.42
C GLN A 302 -9.55 -33.95 -3.53
N TYR A 303 -9.54 -34.43 -2.29
CA TYR A 303 -10.70 -34.39 -1.40
C TYR A 303 -10.45 -33.72 -0.04
N LEU A 304 -9.19 -33.45 0.34
CA LEU A 304 -8.87 -32.70 1.55
C LEU A 304 -8.61 -31.23 1.27
N THR A 305 -8.92 -30.37 2.24
CA THR A 305 -8.40 -28.99 2.23
C THR A 305 -6.89 -28.97 2.48
N LEU A 306 -6.22 -27.89 2.08
CA LEU A 306 -4.77 -27.75 2.33
C LEU A 306 -4.44 -27.79 3.83
N ALA A 307 -5.26 -27.14 4.65
CA ALA A 307 -5.08 -27.10 6.10
C ALA A 307 -5.21 -28.50 6.73
N GLU A 308 -6.16 -29.31 6.24
CA GLU A 308 -6.38 -30.67 6.71
C GLU A 308 -5.27 -31.63 6.27
N GLU A 309 -4.81 -31.55 5.03
CA GLU A 309 -3.68 -32.35 4.56
C GLU A 309 -2.44 -32.06 5.41
N VAL A 310 -2.14 -30.77 5.67
CA VAL A 310 -1.02 -30.37 6.54
C VAL A 310 -1.21 -30.91 7.96
N ARG A 311 -2.43 -30.81 8.51
CA ARG A 311 -2.73 -31.34 9.86
C ARG A 311 -2.52 -32.85 9.94
N PHE A 312 -3.02 -33.61 8.97
CA PHE A 312 -2.90 -35.06 8.95
C PHE A 312 -1.45 -35.49 8.75
N ARG A 313 -0.69 -34.86 7.85
CA ARG A 313 0.74 -35.11 7.70
C ARG A 313 1.49 -34.85 9.02
N ARG A 314 1.23 -33.74 9.71
CA ARG A 314 1.85 -33.46 11.02
C ARG A 314 1.46 -34.46 12.12
N MET A 315 0.25 -35.00 12.06
CA MET A 315 -0.25 -35.94 13.07
C MET A 315 0.34 -37.35 12.89
N PHE A 316 0.39 -37.85 11.66
CA PHE A 316 0.73 -39.25 11.35
C PHE A 316 2.16 -39.43 10.83
N LEU A 317 2.75 -38.43 10.17
CA LEU A 317 4.13 -38.46 9.67
C LEU A 317 5.03 -37.59 10.55
N LYS A 318 5.10 -37.93 11.85
CA LYS A 318 5.99 -37.23 12.79
C LYS A 318 7.44 -37.53 12.44
N PRO A 319 8.36 -36.56 12.50
CA PRO A 319 9.78 -36.82 12.26
C PRO A 319 10.37 -37.78 13.28
N ILE A 320 9.84 -37.76 14.51
CA ILE A 320 10.24 -38.62 15.62
C ILE A 320 8.97 -39.16 16.28
N PHE A 321 8.89 -40.48 16.46
CA PHE A 321 7.78 -41.15 17.13
C PHE A 321 7.85 -40.98 18.65
N PRO A 322 6.71 -41.09 19.37
CA PRO A 322 6.68 -40.98 20.83
C PRO A 322 7.47 -42.09 21.54
N GLU A 323 7.73 -41.88 22.83
CA GLU A 323 8.41 -42.85 23.68
C GLU A 323 7.47 -44.02 24.01
N THR A 324 7.83 -45.21 23.54
CA THR A 324 7.19 -46.51 23.80
C THR A 324 8.26 -47.49 24.28
N PRO A 325 7.89 -48.60 24.94
CA PRO A 325 8.86 -49.60 25.40
C PRO A 325 9.81 -50.10 24.29
N ASP A 326 9.34 -50.20 23.04
CA ASP A 326 10.16 -50.66 21.91
C ASP A 326 11.12 -49.60 21.36
N SER A 327 10.85 -48.31 21.63
CA SER A 327 11.57 -47.19 21.04
C SER A 327 12.57 -46.53 21.99
N VAL A 328 12.46 -46.80 23.30
CA VAL A 328 13.41 -46.39 24.34
C VAL A 328 14.17 -47.62 24.83
N ILE A 329 15.51 -47.53 24.91
CA ILE A 329 16.35 -48.58 25.49
C ILE A 329 17.05 -48.01 26.73
N GLU A 330 17.20 -48.81 27.78
CA GLU A 330 17.89 -48.40 29.01
C GLU A 330 19.41 -48.26 28.82
N GLN A 331 20.02 -49.14 28.02
CA GLN A 331 21.47 -49.17 27.78
C GLN A 331 21.87 -48.60 26.40
N LYS A 332 23.07 -48.02 26.34
CA LYS A 332 23.66 -47.48 25.12
C LYS A 332 24.07 -48.60 24.15
N GLY A 333 23.30 -48.79 23.08
CA GLY A 333 23.66 -49.68 21.97
C GLY A 333 24.49 -49.00 20.87
N LYS A 334 25.09 -49.80 19.96
CA LYS A 334 25.94 -49.30 18.86
C LYS A 334 25.24 -48.35 17.86
N LYS A 335 23.91 -48.41 17.73
CA LYS A 335 23.12 -47.59 16.79
C LYS A 335 22.11 -46.66 17.48
N THR A 336 22.14 -46.53 18.81
CA THR A 336 21.17 -45.69 19.53
C THR A 336 21.55 -44.21 19.48
N VAL A 337 20.55 -43.34 19.45
CA VAL A 337 20.73 -41.88 19.54
C VAL A 337 20.45 -41.45 20.97
N ALA A 338 21.40 -40.79 21.61
CA ALA A 338 21.22 -40.23 22.94
C ALA A 338 20.59 -38.83 22.83
N ILE A 339 19.43 -38.64 23.46
CA ILE A 339 18.75 -37.35 23.57
C ILE A 339 18.78 -36.95 25.05
N LYS A 340 19.22 -35.73 25.34
CA LYS A 340 19.21 -35.18 26.70
C LYS A 340 18.01 -34.26 26.86
N ARG A 341 17.23 -34.43 27.93
CA ARG A 341 16.14 -33.50 28.30
C ARG A 341 16.20 -33.16 29.78
N PHE A 342 15.68 -32.00 30.14
CA PHE A 342 15.52 -31.64 31.54
C PHE A 342 14.20 -32.20 32.05
N ASN A 343 14.24 -32.90 33.19
CA ASN A 343 13.06 -33.44 33.85
C ASN A 343 12.69 -32.55 35.05
N TYR A 344 11.54 -31.89 34.94
CA TYR A 344 11.08 -30.95 35.96
C TYR A 344 10.67 -31.62 37.28
N SER A 345 10.26 -32.89 37.26
CA SER A 345 9.87 -33.63 38.46
C SER A 345 11.07 -34.05 39.31
N THR A 346 12.15 -34.49 38.67
CA THR A 346 13.39 -34.92 39.36
C THR A 346 14.44 -33.80 39.45
N GLN A 347 14.24 -32.68 38.74
CA GLN A 347 15.17 -31.56 38.59
C GLN A 347 16.56 -31.99 38.05
N LYS A 348 16.59 -33.02 37.21
CA LYS A 348 17.81 -33.61 36.65
C LYS A 348 17.76 -33.66 35.13
N ILE A 349 18.94 -33.81 34.52
CA ILE A 349 19.07 -34.05 33.10
C ILE A 349 18.90 -35.56 32.87
N ASP A 350 17.82 -35.94 32.21
CA ASP A 350 17.59 -37.32 31.77
C ASP A 350 18.29 -37.55 30.43
N ILE A 351 18.99 -38.67 30.31
CA ILE A 351 19.60 -39.14 29.07
C ILE A 351 18.77 -40.31 28.56
N ILE A 352 18.15 -40.14 27.40
CA ILE A 352 17.26 -41.13 26.79
C ILE A 352 17.93 -41.71 25.56
N HIS A 353 18.05 -43.03 25.50
CA HIS A 353 18.57 -43.72 24.32
C HIS A 353 17.41 -44.16 23.42
N ARG A 354 17.32 -43.57 22.22
CA ARG A 354 16.30 -43.87 21.21
C ARG A 354 16.82 -44.86 20.17
N THR A 355 15.98 -45.79 19.75
CA THR A 355 16.28 -46.69 18.62
C THR A 355 16.26 -45.93 17.28
N PRO A 356 17.01 -46.37 16.25
CA PRO A 356 16.88 -45.81 14.89
C PRO A 356 15.46 -45.85 14.34
N LYS A 357 14.69 -46.90 14.69
CA LYS A 357 13.30 -47.07 14.27
C LYS A 357 12.36 -45.96 14.79
N ALA A 358 12.78 -45.21 15.82
CA ALA A 358 12.02 -44.08 16.33
C ALA A 358 12.04 -42.85 15.41
N PHE A 359 12.93 -42.80 14.41
CA PHE A 359 13.12 -41.66 13.52
C PHE A 359 12.58 -41.98 12.13
N LEU A 360 11.62 -41.21 11.65
CA LEU A 360 10.99 -41.42 10.35
C LEU A 360 11.99 -41.34 9.18
N SER A 361 13.06 -40.56 9.32
CA SER A 361 14.10 -40.45 8.29
C SER A 361 15.07 -41.65 8.24
N ARG A 362 15.02 -42.54 9.24
CA ARG A 362 15.89 -43.72 9.37
C ARG A 362 15.12 -45.03 9.19
N LEU A 363 13.80 -44.93 9.05
CA LEU A 363 12.92 -45.94 8.47
C LEU A 363 12.87 -45.71 6.97
#